data_AF-D7KGW1-F1
#
_entry.id   AF-D7KGW1-F1
#
_cell.length_a   1.000
_cell.length_b   1.000
_cell.length_c   1.000
_cell.angle_alpha   90.00
_cell.angle_beta   90.00
_cell.angle_gamma   90.00
#
_symmetry.space_group_name_H-M   'P 1'
#
loop_
_entity.id
_entity.type
_entity.pdbx_description
1 polymer ?
#
loop_
_entity_poly.entity_id
_entity_poly.type
_entity_poly.pdbx_seq_one_letter_code
_entity_poly.pdbx_strand_id
1 'polypeptide(L)'
;MGAQGSSLPFRKSIFDFRNWDVPIITDVREKLENIKQLLKSHPSVREELVTNFCSRELTSYEQKFLGAELTKLDEIQRIYNQINCHIRTNQEIWKIFPASWHVPYGLCIKMCKITRDQVESIMVNMKEKPTVARLLQELKRTLNFELELEMKFGGGVPTKNIGDDIEETVDGENYSPNVSEIHMMYEMKFAANHDLVETQKTGIKDLSDSGGRFNFRGIISSCFEPHLIPYIEEELMQCLEKVVQEETWDIDEENLNNILSSSRELFLAIKKSYDKCKALTKNLTLFKLFKVFQRVLQAYATKLFFKLSTGGTHKQIKVSGIDERVICYIVNSAEYCCKTSGDLAEEVSTIIDPHYADGVDMSEVQDKFSCVITKALMTLVRGLETKFDTEMQEMARVSWGTLESVGDHSQYVNGIYTILKNSVPVLGELLTPVYFQFFLEKLASSLGLRFYANIFRCKKISETGAQQMLLDTQAMEMILLNIPSLDRQTVSAASYSEFVKRQMSRAEAVLKGLTKATQQSILDDFNKHAPRITQPLVAAENPQPVPIPPAPPSEITIRL
;
A
#
# COMPACT_ATOMS: atom_id res chain seq x y z
N MET A 1 -14.34 -17.71 -81.41
CA MET A 1 -15.53 -18.29 -80.75
C MET A 1 -15.76 -17.46 -79.50
N GLY A 2 -16.61 -16.43 -79.55
CA GLY A 2 -18.03 -16.52 -79.21
C GLY A 2 -18.15 -16.48 -77.68
N ALA A 3 -18.76 -15.50 -77.01
CA ALA A 3 -19.97 -14.78 -77.37
C ALA A 3 -20.00 -13.37 -76.76
N GLN A 4 -20.77 -12.52 -77.42
CA GLN A 4 -21.21 -11.19 -77.00
C GLN A 4 -21.88 -11.26 -75.61
N GLY A 5 -21.44 -10.39 -74.70
CA GLY A 5 -22.18 -10.02 -73.49
C GLY A 5 -22.63 -8.58 -73.64
N SER A 6 -23.72 -8.40 -74.40
CA SER A 6 -24.44 -7.13 -74.54
C SER A 6 -24.91 -6.62 -73.17
N SER A 7 -24.87 -5.30 -73.07
CA SER A 7 -25.38 -4.49 -71.96
C SER A 7 -26.76 -4.93 -71.46
N LEU A 8 -26.88 -5.16 -70.15
CA LEU A 8 -28.14 -4.98 -69.44
C LEU A 8 -28.01 -3.74 -68.53
N PRO A 9 -28.66 -2.61 -68.86
CA PRO A 9 -28.67 -1.41 -68.05
C PRO A 9 -29.67 -1.54 -66.89
N PHE A 10 -29.57 -2.61 -66.10
CA PHE A 10 -30.52 -2.89 -65.01
C PHE A 10 -30.02 -2.50 -63.63
N ARG A 11 -28.71 -2.20 -63.48
CA ARG A 11 -28.08 -1.93 -62.18
C ARG A 11 -28.24 -0.50 -61.63
N LYS A 12 -28.86 0.43 -62.38
CA LYS A 12 -28.91 1.85 -61.99
C LYS A 12 -30.30 2.49 -61.88
N SER A 13 -31.39 1.79 -62.24
CA SER A 13 -32.68 2.45 -62.46
C SER A 13 -33.85 1.97 -61.59
N ILE A 14 -33.72 0.91 -60.78
CA ILE A 14 -34.88 0.40 -60.02
C ILE A 14 -34.91 0.85 -58.56
N PHE A 15 -33.78 1.25 -57.98
CA PHE A 15 -33.79 1.73 -56.59
C PHE A 15 -32.75 2.82 -56.35
N ASP A 16 -33.09 4.06 -56.75
CA ASP A 16 -32.44 5.25 -56.18
C ASP A 16 -33.05 5.49 -54.78
N PHE A 17 -32.44 4.86 -53.77
CA PHE A 17 -32.87 4.93 -52.37
C PHE A 17 -32.74 6.34 -51.75
N ARG A 18 -32.23 7.34 -52.50
CA ARG A 18 -32.13 8.73 -52.06
C ARG A 18 -33.49 9.38 -51.83
N ASN A 19 -34.55 8.90 -52.48
CA ASN A 19 -35.91 9.48 -52.42
C ASN A 19 -36.92 8.62 -51.65
N TRP A 20 -36.48 7.82 -50.68
CA TRP A 20 -37.40 7.12 -49.78
C TRP A 20 -38.01 8.11 -48.77
N ASP A 21 -38.96 8.91 -49.24
CA ASP A 21 -39.82 9.73 -48.40
C ASP A 21 -40.86 8.86 -47.72
N VAL A 22 -40.98 9.02 -46.40
CA VAL A 22 -41.98 8.34 -45.58
C VAL A 22 -43.25 9.21 -45.58
N PRO A 23 -44.33 8.78 -46.25
CA PRO A 23 -45.63 8.96 -45.62
C PRO A 23 -46.64 7.82 -45.84
N ILE A 24 -47.41 7.56 -44.76
CA ILE A 24 -48.74 6.94 -44.69
C ILE A 24 -48.83 5.41 -44.95
N ILE A 25 -48.86 4.68 -43.82
CA ILE A 25 -49.50 3.41 -43.39
C ILE A 25 -49.99 2.34 -44.41
N THR A 26 -50.22 2.61 -45.69
CA THR A 26 -50.67 1.60 -46.69
C THR A 26 -49.55 0.73 -47.27
N ASP A 27 -48.28 1.14 -47.12
CA ASP A 27 -47.13 0.61 -47.89
C ASP A 27 -46.31 -0.47 -47.13
N VAL A 28 -46.64 -0.78 -45.87
CA VAL A 28 -45.82 -1.68 -45.04
C VAL A 28 -45.81 -3.13 -45.57
N ARG A 29 -46.95 -3.62 -46.08
CA ARG A 29 -47.06 -4.98 -46.63
C ARG A 29 -46.33 -5.12 -47.97
N GLU A 30 -46.41 -4.10 -48.82
CA GLU A 30 -45.72 -4.03 -50.11
C GLU A 30 -44.21 -3.93 -49.93
N LYS A 31 -43.75 -3.11 -48.97
CA LYS A 31 -42.34 -3.03 -48.56
C LYS A 31 -41.80 -4.34 -47.98
N LEU A 32 -42.60 -5.04 -47.17
CA LEU A 32 -42.22 -6.35 -46.63
C LEU A 32 -42.05 -7.39 -47.74
N GLU A 33 -42.92 -7.38 -48.75
CA GLU A 33 -42.78 -8.28 -49.90
C GLU A 33 -41.63 -7.89 -50.82
N ASN A 34 -41.37 -6.60 -51.02
CA ASN A 34 -40.20 -6.13 -51.78
C ASN A 34 -38.89 -6.56 -51.11
N ILE A 35 -38.80 -6.46 -49.77
CA ILE A 35 -37.64 -6.95 -49.00
C ILE A 35 -37.48 -8.47 -49.13
N LYS A 36 -38.57 -9.23 -48.98
CA LYS A 36 -38.56 -10.70 -49.15
C LYS A 36 -38.16 -11.12 -50.57
N GLN A 37 -38.60 -10.40 -51.60
CA GLN A 37 -38.27 -10.65 -53.01
C GLN A 37 -36.80 -10.33 -53.31
N LEU A 38 -36.27 -9.24 -52.74
CA LEU A 38 -34.85 -8.85 -52.85
C LEU A 38 -33.90 -9.84 -52.17
N LEU A 39 -34.28 -10.36 -51.00
CA LEU A 39 -33.48 -11.37 -50.29
C LEU A 39 -33.44 -12.72 -51.00
N LYS A 40 -34.54 -13.11 -51.65
CA LYS A 40 -34.59 -14.32 -52.48
C LYS A 40 -33.67 -14.25 -53.69
N SER A 41 -33.42 -13.04 -54.21
CA SER A 41 -32.60 -12.83 -55.42
C SER A 41 -31.13 -12.56 -55.12
N HIS A 42 -30.80 -11.84 -54.04
CA HIS A 42 -29.40 -11.52 -53.68
C HIS A 42 -29.18 -11.44 -52.16
N PRO A 43 -28.68 -12.51 -51.51
CA PRO A 43 -28.40 -12.53 -50.07
C PRO A 43 -27.37 -11.49 -49.61
N SER A 44 -26.43 -11.11 -50.49
CA SER A 44 -25.39 -10.10 -50.23
C SER A 44 -25.93 -8.67 -50.08
N VAL A 45 -27.17 -8.40 -50.52
CA VAL A 45 -27.80 -7.08 -50.43
C VAL A 45 -28.34 -6.81 -49.01
N ARG A 46 -28.50 -7.86 -48.19
CA ARG A 46 -28.96 -7.75 -46.79
C ARG A 46 -28.08 -6.80 -45.98
N GLU A 47 -26.76 -7.02 -45.99
CA GLU A 47 -25.81 -6.23 -45.20
C GLU A 47 -25.76 -4.78 -45.68
N GLU A 48 -25.79 -4.56 -46.99
CA GLU A 48 -25.81 -3.22 -47.60
C GLU A 48 -27.10 -2.47 -47.23
N LEU A 49 -28.25 -3.13 -47.27
CA LEU A 49 -29.55 -2.55 -46.93
C LEU A 49 -29.65 -2.21 -45.44
N VAL A 50 -29.22 -3.12 -44.56
CA VAL A 50 -29.16 -2.87 -43.10
C VAL A 50 -28.18 -1.72 -42.81
N THR A 51 -27.02 -1.69 -43.47
CA THR A 51 -26.02 -0.64 -43.26
C THR A 51 -26.52 0.73 -43.72
N ASN A 52 -27.14 0.82 -44.90
CA ASN A 52 -27.68 2.06 -45.44
C ASN A 52 -28.85 2.59 -44.59
N PHE A 53 -29.76 1.71 -44.16
CA PHE A 53 -30.85 2.08 -43.26
C PHE A 53 -30.32 2.59 -41.93
N CYS A 54 -29.44 1.83 -41.27
CA CYS A 54 -28.83 2.25 -39.99
C CYS A 54 -28.07 3.58 -40.15
N SER A 55 -27.35 3.79 -41.24
CA SER A 55 -26.60 5.04 -41.46
C SER A 55 -27.54 6.25 -41.61
N ARG A 56 -28.66 6.08 -42.32
CA ARG A 56 -29.67 7.14 -42.48
C ARG A 56 -30.38 7.46 -41.16
N GLU A 57 -30.80 6.42 -40.42
CA GLU A 57 -31.44 6.60 -39.11
C GLU A 57 -30.49 7.24 -38.10
N LEU A 58 -29.21 6.85 -38.10
CA LEU A 58 -28.19 7.49 -37.28
C LEU A 58 -27.99 8.95 -37.69
N THR A 59 -27.91 9.28 -38.98
CA THR A 59 -27.81 10.68 -39.44
C THR A 59 -29.00 11.52 -38.96
N SER A 60 -30.22 10.97 -38.99
CA SER A 60 -31.43 11.62 -38.47
C SER A 60 -31.39 11.80 -36.95
N TYR A 61 -30.87 10.81 -36.23
CA TYR A 61 -30.62 10.91 -34.78
C TYR A 61 -29.59 12.00 -34.47
N GLU A 62 -28.46 12.02 -35.17
CA GLU A 62 -27.40 13.01 -34.99
C GLU A 62 -27.90 14.44 -35.28
N GLN A 63 -28.63 14.66 -36.38
CA GLN A 63 -29.18 15.97 -36.68
C GLN A 63 -30.21 16.46 -35.65
N LYS A 64 -31.00 15.56 -35.06
CA LYS A 64 -32.02 15.93 -34.06
C LYS A 64 -31.44 16.15 -32.66
N PHE A 65 -30.37 15.44 -32.30
CA PHE A 65 -29.95 15.32 -30.90
C PHE A 65 -28.49 15.72 -30.63
N LEU A 66 -27.62 15.85 -31.64
CA LEU A 66 -26.20 16.21 -31.50
C LEU A 66 -25.86 17.69 -31.78
N GLY A 67 -26.87 18.54 -32.01
CA GLY A 67 -26.65 19.95 -32.37
C GLY A 67 -26.32 20.91 -31.22
N ALA A 68 -26.36 20.47 -29.95
CA ALA A 68 -26.12 21.32 -28.79
C ALA A 68 -24.79 21.00 -28.11
N GLU A 69 -24.01 22.02 -27.73
CA GLU A 69 -22.83 21.85 -26.87
C GLU A 69 -23.25 21.40 -25.46
N LEU A 70 -23.02 20.12 -25.15
CA LEU A 70 -23.30 19.56 -23.84
C LEU A 70 -22.08 19.75 -22.94
N THR A 71 -22.25 20.47 -21.83
CA THR A 71 -21.14 20.82 -20.91
C THR A 71 -21.43 20.50 -19.45
N LYS A 72 -22.63 19.98 -19.15
CA LYS A 72 -23.08 19.69 -17.78
C LYS A 72 -23.44 18.23 -17.62
N LEU A 73 -23.13 17.70 -16.43
CA LEU A 73 -23.41 16.33 -16.03
C LEU A 73 -24.91 15.98 -16.07
N ASP A 74 -25.78 16.94 -15.75
CA ASP A 74 -27.24 16.74 -15.73
C ASP A 74 -27.83 16.50 -17.15
N GLU A 75 -27.08 16.82 -18.21
CA GLU A 75 -27.51 16.57 -19.60
C GLU A 75 -27.36 15.09 -19.99
N ILE A 76 -26.61 14.27 -19.25
CA ILE A 76 -26.45 12.84 -19.55
C ILE A 76 -27.81 12.13 -19.53
N GLN A 77 -28.64 12.42 -18.53
CA GLN A 77 -30.01 11.88 -18.44
C GLN A 77 -30.88 12.31 -19.63
N ARG A 78 -30.66 13.54 -20.13
CA ARG A 78 -31.36 14.03 -21.32
C ARG A 78 -31.01 13.20 -22.55
N ILE A 79 -29.74 12.83 -22.73
CA ILE A 79 -29.32 11.98 -23.85
C ILE A 79 -30.00 10.60 -23.76
N TYR A 80 -30.05 9.98 -22.58
CA TYR A 80 -30.75 8.69 -22.40
C TYR A 80 -32.24 8.78 -22.72
N ASN A 81 -32.89 9.88 -22.32
CA ASN A 81 -34.28 10.13 -22.66
C ASN A 81 -34.48 10.34 -24.18
N GLN A 82 -33.53 11.00 -24.86
CA GLN A 82 -33.57 11.18 -26.32
C GLN A 82 -33.49 9.85 -27.06
N ILE A 83 -32.59 8.95 -26.65
CA ILE A 83 -32.48 7.59 -27.22
C ILE A 83 -33.80 6.83 -27.01
N ASN A 84 -34.32 6.84 -25.77
CA ASN A 84 -35.59 6.17 -25.46
C ASN A 84 -36.77 6.72 -26.27
N CYS A 85 -36.83 8.04 -26.47
CA CYS A 85 -37.82 8.71 -27.31
C CYS A 85 -37.68 8.32 -28.80
N HIS A 86 -36.44 8.28 -29.31
CA HIS A 86 -36.16 7.89 -30.68
C HIS A 86 -36.57 6.43 -30.94
N ILE A 87 -36.25 5.52 -30.00
CA ILE A 87 -36.69 4.12 -30.08
C ILE A 87 -38.22 4.01 -30.11
N ARG A 88 -38.93 4.75 -29.25
CA ARG A 88 -40.41 4.72 -29.20
C ARG A 88 -41.04 5.27 -30.49
N THR A 89 -40.51 6.37 -31.02
CA THR A 89 -41.06 7.03 -32.20
C THR A 89 -40.91 6.18 -33.47
N ASN A 90 -39.78 5.47 -33.60
CA ASN A 90 -39.47 4.71 -34.81
C ASN A 90 -39.82 3.20 -34.69
N GLN A 91 -40.45 2.78 -33.60
CA GLN A 91 -40.71 1.36 -33.32
C GLN A 91 -41.51 0.67 -34.42
N GLU A 92 -42.52 1.32 -34.99
CA GLU A 92 -43.33 0.74 -36.07
C GLU A 92 -42.56 0.58 -37.38
N ILE A 93 -41.63 1.49 -37.67
CA ILE A 93 -40.75 1.42 -38.85
C ILE A 93 -39.75 0.27 -38.68
N TRP A 94 -39.25 0.08 -37.46
CA TRP A 94 -38.29 -0.96 -37.14
C TRP A 94 -38.87 -2.38 -37.19
N LYS A 95 -40.20 -2.53 -36.97
CA LYS A 95 -40.93 -3.81 -37.13
C LYS A 95 -41.00 -4.31 -38.58
N ILE A 96 -40.68 -3.47 -39.57
CA ILE A 96 -40.66 -3.84 -40.99
C ILE A 96 -39.54 -4.88 -41.27
N PHE A 97 -38.47 -4.88 -40.47
CA PHE A 97 -37.39 -5.84 -40.62
C PHE A 97 -37.71 -7.17 -39.94
N PRO A 98 -37.30 -8.32 -40.51
CA PRO A 98 -37.38 -9.60 -39.83
C PRO A 98 -36.71 -9.57 -38.45
N ALA A 99 -37.36 -10.13 -37.43
CA ALA A 99 -36.83 -10.14 -36.06
C ALA A 99 -35.46 -10.84 -35.95
N SER A 100 -35.23 -11.85 -36.80
CA SER A 100 -33.96 -12.59 -36.90
C SER A 100 -32.78 -11.74 -37.38
N TRP A 101 -33.02 -10.51 -37.85
CA TRP A 101 -31.94 -9.63 -38.30
C TRP A 101 -31.40 -8.73 -37.21
N HIS A 102 -32.14 -8.61 -36.10
CA HIS A 102 -31.74 -7.80 -34.95
C HIS A 102 -31.34 -6.34 -35.32
N VAL A 103 -31.91 -5.79 -36.40
CA VAL A 103 -31.66 -4.40 -36.86
C VAL A 103 -31.90 -3.37 -35.75
N PRO A 104 -33.00 -3.44 -34.98
CA PRO A 104 -33.26 -2.49 -33.89
C PRO A 104 -32.18 -2.53 -32.80
N TYR A 105 -31.71 -3.73 -32.47
CA TYR A 105 -30.64 -3.95 -31.50
C TYR A 105 -29.32 -3.36 -32.01
N GLY A 106 -28.92 -3.70 -33.24
CA GLY A 106 -27.68 -3.18 -33.85
C GLY A 106 -27.67 -1.65 -33.96
N LEU A 107 -28.83 -1.03 -34.21
CA LEU A 107 -28.98 0.42 -34.23
C LEU A 107 -28.80 1.03 -32.83
N CYS A 108 -29.43 0.45 -31.81
CA CYS A 108 -29.26 0.91 -30.43
C CYS A 108 -27.81 0.78 -29.94
N ILE A 109 -27.09 -0.28 -30.34
CA ILE A 109 -25.65 -0.43 -30.03
C ILE A 109 -24.85 0.74 -30.64
N LYS A 110 -25.12 1.10 -31.90
CA LYS A 110 -24.45 2.24 -32.55
C LYS A 110 -24.81 3.56 -31.88
N MET A 111 -26.07 3.77 -31.51
CA MET A 111 -26.51 4.95 -30.74
C MET A 111 -25.82 5.03 -29.37
N CYS A 112 -25.67 3.90 -28.67
CA CYS A 112 -24.95 3.85 -27.39
C CYS A 112 -23.46 4.21 -27.55
N LYS A 113 -22.81 3.80 -28.65
CA LYS A 113 -21.42 4.20 -28.94
C LYS A 113 -21.29 5.70 -29.20
N ILE A 114 -22.18 6.28 -29.98
CA ILE A 114 -22.24 7.74 -30.18
C ILE A 114 -22.46 8.45 -28.84
N THR A 115 -23.36 7.92 -28.01
CA THR A 115 -23.68 8.47 -26.69
C THR A 115 -22.48 8.40 -25.75
N ARG A 116 -21.72 7.30 -25.77
CA ARG A 116 -20.47 7.18 -25.02
C ARG A 116 -19.52 8.33 -25.36
N ASP A 117 -19.33 8.62 -26.65
CA ASP A 117 -18.43 9.68 -27.09
C ASP A 117 -18.94 11.08 -26.66
N GLN A 118 -20.27 11.28 -26.61
CA GLN A 118 -20.87 12.50 -26.06
C GLN A 118 -20.65 12.63 -24.55
N VAL A 119 -20.86 11.55 -23.79
CA VAL A 119 -20.66 11.53 -22.33
C VAL A 119 -19.19 11.75 -21.98
N GLU A 120 -18.26 11.16 -22.75
CA GLU A 120 -16.82 11.40 -22.63
C GLU A 120 -16.47 12.87 -22.92
N SER A 121 -17.04 13.46 -23.98
CA SER A 121 -16.88 14.88 -24.29
C SER A 121 -17.39 15.79 -23.17
N ILE A 122 -18.53 15.46 -22.55
CA ILE A 122 -19.04 16.20 -21.38
C ILE A 122 -18.05 16.11 -20.22
N MET A 123 -17.51 14.91 -19.94
CA MET A 123 -16.54 14.70 -18.85
C MET A 123 -15.21 15.42 -19.06
N VAL A 124 -14.75 15.55 -20.30
CA VAL A 124 -13.52 16.29 -20.64
C VAL A 124 -13.73 17.80 -20.63
N ASN A 125 -14.87 18.28 -21.12
CA ASN A 125 -15.12 19.72 -21.31
C ASN A 125 -15.79 20.42 -20.12
N MET A 126 -16.11 19.69 -19.05
CA MET A 126 -16.66 20.27 -17.82
C MET A 126 -15.67 21.25 -17.18
N LYS A 127 -16.07 22.53 -17.06
CA LYS A 127 -15.25 23.60 -16.44
C LYS A 127 -15.11 23.43 -14.93
N GLU A 128 -16.14 22.91 -14.29
CA GLU A 128 -16.17 22.66 -12.85
C GLU A 128 -16.11 21.15 -12.61
N LYS A 129 -15.11 20.73 -11.84
CA LYS A 129 -14.91 19.32 -11.49
C LYS A 129 -16.07 18.82 -10.62
N PRO A 130 -16.90 17.85 -11.06
CA PRO A 130 -17.99 17.34 -10.25
C PRO A 130 -17.48 16.59 -9.01
N THR A 131 -18.22 16.66 -7.89
CA THR A 131 -17.92 15.84 -6.70
C THR A 131 -17.98 14.35 -7.02
N VAL A 132 -17.18 13.52 -6.32
CA VAL A 132 -17.18 12.05 -6.47
C VAL A 132 -18.61 11.49 -6.35
N ALA A 133 -19.41 11.96 -5.38
CA ALA A 133 -20.79 11.52 -5.19
C ALA A 133 -21.67 11.72 -6.45
N ARG A 134 -21.54 12.86 -7.15
CA ARG A 134 -22.28 13.15 -8.38
C ARG A 134 -21.83 12.28 -9.56
N LEU A 135 -20.52 12.09 -9.73
CA LEU A 135 -19.99 11.18 -10.76
C LEU A 135 -20.49 9.74 -10.54
N LEU A 136 -20.51 9.29 -9.29
CA LEU A 136 -21.02 7.96 -8.94
C LEU A 136 -22.52 7.81 -9.17
N GLN A 137 -23.29 8.87 -8.90
CA GLN A 137 -24.73 8.89 -9.16
C GLN A 137 -25.05 8.77 -10.66
N GLU A 138 -24.32 9.49 -11.51
CA GLU A 138 -24.50 9.37 -12.97
C GLU A 138 -24.02 8.04 -13.52
N LEU A 139 -22.94 7.48 -12.99
CA LEU A 139 -22.53 6.13 -13.34
C LEU A 139 -23.64 5.12 -13.02
N LYS A 140 -24.26 5.20 -11.83
CA LYS A 140 -25.43 4.35 -11.47
C LYS A 140 -26.58 4.50 -12.47
N ARG A 141 -26.91 5.74 -12.87
CA ARG A 141 -27.95 6.01 -13.88
C ARG A 141 -27.61 5.41 -15.24
N THR A 142 -26.36 5.56 -15.68
CA THR A 142 -25.84 4.97 -16.93
C THR A 142 -26.00 3.46 -16.94
N LEU A 143 -25.69 2.80 -15.83
CA LEU A 143 -25.80 1.36 -15.70
C LEU A 143 -27.24 0.88 -15.74
N ASN A 144 -28.14 1.58 -15.07
CA ASN A 144 -29.58 1.30 -15.15
C ASN A 144 -30.10 1.44 -16.58
N PHE A 145 -29.68 2.47 -17.31
CA PHE A 145 -30.05 2.67 -18.70
C PHE A 145 -29.57 1.53 -19.62
N GLU A 146 -28.32 1.08 -19.47
CA GLU A 146 -27.80 -0.08 -20.22
C GLU A 146 -28.62 -1.35 -19.94
N LEU A 147 -29.01 -1.56 -18.69
CA LEU A 147 -29.84 -2.69 -18.26
C LEU A 147 -31.26 -2.63 -18.83
N GLU A 148 -31.91 -1.45 -18.82
CA GLU A 148 -33.23 -1.24 -19.41
C GLU A 148 -33.24 -1.58 -20.90
N LEU A 149 -32.20 -1.15 -21.64
CA LEU A 149 -32.05 -1.50 -23.05
C LEU A 149 -31.87 -3.00 -23.25
N GLU A 150 -31.05 -3.66 -22.43
CA GLU A 150 -30.84 -5.09 -22.51
C GLU A 150 -32.14 -5.88 -22.26
N MET A 151 -32.90 -5.52 -21.21
CA MET A 151 -34.20 -6.14 -20.93
C MET A 151 -35.19 -5.97 -22.08
N LYS A 152 -35.18 -4.81 -22.73
CA LYS A 152 -36.07 -4.48 -23.85
C LYS A 152 -35.85 -5.37 -25.08
N PHE A 153 -34.62 -5.80 -25.34
CA PHE A 153 -34.30 -6.70 -26.45
C PHE A 153 -34.23 -8.18 -26.03
N GLY A 154 -33.94 -8.47 -24.76
CA GLY A 154 -33.75 -9.82 -24.20
C GLY A 154 -34.99 -10.66 -23.91
N GLY A 155 -36.21 -10.13 -24.09
CA GLY A 155 -37.45 -10.93 -24.01
C GLY A 155 -37.82 -11.46 -22.61
N GLY A 156 -37.34 -10.83 -21.53
CA GLY A 156 -37.73 -11.18 -20.16
C GLY A 156 -39.09 -10.57 -19.77
N VAL A 157 -40.01 -11.39 -19.27
CA VAL A 157 -41.33 -11.00 -18.73
C VAL A 157 -41.18 -9.91 -17.64
N PRO A 158 -42.04 -8.88 -17.59
CA PRO A 158 -42.04 -7.91 -16.50
C PRO A 158 -42.59 -8.56 -15.22
N THR A 159 -41.78 -8.65 -14.17
CA THR A 159 -42.32 -8.85 -12.82
C THR A 159 -43.00 -7.56 -12.38
N LYS A 160 -44.31 -7.66 -12.16
CA LYS A 160 -45.23 -6.60 -11.72
C LYS A 160 -44.72 -5.77 -10.53
N ASN A 161 -45.04 -4.48 -10.61
CA ASN A 161 -45.27 -3.50 -9.54
C ASN A 161 -44.09 -3.07 -8.67
N ILE A 162 -43.37 -2.03 -9.12
CA ILE A 162 -42.77 -1.01 -8.22
C ILE A 162 -43.23 0.34 -8.79
N GLY A 163 -44.44 0.70 -8.42
CA GLY A 163 -45.14 1.86 -8.93
C GLY A 163 -46.46 1.91 -8.19
N ASP A 164 -46.36 2.17 -6.90
CA ASP A 164 -47.31 2.87 -6.04
C ASP A 164 -46.68 2.89 -4.63
N ASP A 165 -46.88 3.99 -3.91
CA ASP A 165 -46.33 4.36 -2.59
C ASP A 165 -44.94 5.03 -2.56
N ILE A 166 -44.84 6.23 -3.13
CA ILE A 166 -44.05 7.32 -2.52
C ILE A 166 -44.86 8.62 -2.66
N GLU A 167 -45.86 8.79 -1.80
CA GLU A 167 -46.32 10.13 -1.38
C GLU A 167 -45.59 10.52 -0.10
N GLU A 168 -45.18 11.79 -0.07
CA GLU A 168 -44.60 12.61 1.00
C GLU A 168 -44.41 11.98 2.39
N THR A 169 -43.17 12.01 2.88
CA THR A 169 -42.87 12.69 4.16
C THR A 169 -41.42 13.16 4.17
N VAL A 170 -41.26 14.45 4.48
CA VAL A 170 -40.01 15.13 4.81
C VAL A 170 -39.61 14.70 6.22
N ASP A 171 -38.41 14.13 6.39
CA ASP A 171 -37.47 14.48 7.48
C ASP A 171 -36.18 13.64 7.44
N GLY A 172 -35.05 14.35 7.64
CA GLY A 172 -33.84 13.92 8.34
C GLY A 172 -33.14 12.58 8.02
N GLU A 173 -31.96 12.69 7.39
CA GLU A 173 -30.80 11.79 7.52
C GLU A 173 -30.89 10.35 6.92
N ASN A 174 -29.76 9.90 6.32
CA ASN A 174 -29.51 8.61 5.67
C ASN A 174 -30.11 8.35 4.27
N TYR A 175 -29.46 8.92 3.24
CA TYR A 175 -29.56 8.39 1.87
C TYR A 175 -28.66 7.15 1.69
N SER A 176 -29.23 5.96 1.85
CA SER A 176 -28.72 4.73 1.23
C SER A 176 -29.80 4.19 0.27
N PRO A 177 -29.74 4.50 -1.04
CA PRO A 177 -30.67 3.91 -2.00
C PRO A 177 -30.13 2.55 -2.46
N ASN A 178 -30.58 1.51 -1.76
CA ASN A 178 -30.52 0.06 -2.06
C ASN A 178 -29.44 -0.38 -3.09
N VAL A 179 -28.20 -0.44 -2.61
CA VAL A 179 -27.03 -1.01 -3.33
C VAL A 179 -27.26 -2.47 -3.74
N SER A 180 -28.09 -3.20 -2.98
CA SER A 180 -28.45 -4.61 -3.25
C SER A 180 -29.25 -4.82 -4.54
N GLU A 181 -30.09 -3.86 -4.96
CA GLU A 181 -30.84 -3.94 -6.22
C GLU A 181 -29.92 -3.76 -7.43
N ILE A 182 -28.95 -2.84 -7.33
CA ILE A 182 -27.90 -2.65 -8.34
C ILE A 182 -27.04 -3.91 -8.46
N HIS A 183 -26.70 -4.52 -7.33
CA HIS A 183 -25.92 -5.75 -7.23
C HIS A 183 -26.61 -6.92 -7.94
N MET A 184 -27.92 -7.11 -7.73
CA MET A 184 -28.68 -8.19 -8.38
C MET A 184 -28.70 -8.04 -9.91
N MET A 185 -28.82 -6.81 -10.41
CA MET A 185 -28.76 -6.55 -11.86
C MET A 185 -27.34 -6.75 -12.43
N TYR A 186 -26.30 -6.52 -11.64
CA TYR A 186 -24.89 -6.74 -12.00
C TYR A 186 -24.44 -8.21 -11.91
N GLU A 187 -24.94 -9.02 -10.98
CA GLU A 187 -24.59 -10.46 -10.89
C GLU A 187 -25.09 -11.25 -12.10
N MET A 188 -26.24 -10.85 -12.68
CA MET A 188 -26.74 -11.39 -13.95
C MET A 188 -25.79 -11.16 -15.14
N LYS A 189 -24.69 -10.39 -14.99
CA LYS A 189 -23.65 -10.12 -16.01
C LYS A 189 -22.91 -11.37 -16.47
N PHE A 190 -22.62 -12.33 -15.59
CA PHE A 190 -21.49 -13.23 -15.82
C PHE A 190 -21.78 -14.72 -15.90
N ALA A 191 -22.99 -15.18 -15.57
CA ALA A 191 -23.44 -16.50 -16.02
C ALA A 191 -23.59 -16.58 -17.58
N ALA A 192 -23.39 -15.46 -18.28
CA ALA A 192 -23.56 -15.31 -19.73
C ALA A 192 -22.27 -15.13 -20.54
N ASN A 193 -21.20 -14.62 -19.93
CA ASN A 193 -20.09 -13.99 -20.64
C ASN A 193 -18.86 -14.90 -20.85
N HIS A 194 -18.89 -16.17 -20.43
CA HIS A 194 -17.80 -17.11 -20.71
C HIS A 194 -17.70 -17.50 -22.21
N ASP A 195 -18.73 -17.22 -23.02
CA ASP A 195 -18.78 -17.65 -24.43
C ASP A 195 -18.37 -16.57 -25.47
N LEU A 196 -18.07 -15.33 -25.08
CA LEU A 196 -17.98 -14.20 -26.04
C LEU A 196 -16.59 -13.59 -26.26
N VAL A 197 -15.55 -14.06 -25.57
CA VAL A 197 -14.21 -13.41 -25.62
C VAL A 197 -13.40 -13.78 -26.88
N GLU A 198 -13.75 -14.84 -27.62
CA GLU A 198 -13.00 -15.22 -28.84
C GLU A 198 -13.33 -14.41 -30.11
N THR A 199 -14.39 -13.60 -30.14
CA THR A 199 -14.92 -13.02 -31.41
C THR A 199 -14.54 -11.57 -31.69
N GLN A 200 -13.44 -11.03 -31.13
CA GLN A 200 -13.02 -9.63 -31.36
C GLN A 200 -12.09 -9.39 -32.58
N LYS A 201 -12.01 -10.32 -33.53
CA LYS A 201 -11.38 -10.05 -34.83
C LYS A 201 -12.22 -10.61 -35.97
N THR A 202 -13.17 -9.83 -36.48
CA THR A 202 -13.50 -9.70 -37.91
C THR A 202 -14.71 -8.79 -38.09
N GLY A 203 -14.74 -8.08 -39.23
CA GLY A 203 -15.87 -7.25 -39.62
C GLY A 203 -17.18 -8.03 -39.70
N ILE A 204 -18.28 -7.27 -39.70
CA ILE A 204 -19.69 -7.70 -39.80
C ILE A 204 -19.80 -9.10 -40.44
N LYS A 205 -19.81 -10.12 -39.59
CA LYS A 205 -20.26 -11.46 -39.92
C LYS A 205 -21.03 -11.98 -38.72
N ASP A 206 -22.17 -12.58 -39.05
CA ASP A 206 -23.10 -13.29 -38.18
C ASP A 206 -24.05 -12.43 -37.31
N LEU A 207 -25.00 -11.81 -38.01
CA LEU A 207 -26.34 -11.50 -37.47
C LEU A 207 -27.35 -12.61 -37.82
N SER A 208 -26.91 -13.86 -38.04
CA SER A 208 -27.85 -14.95 -38.39
C SER A 208 -27.55 -16.34 -37.84
N ASP A 209 -26.49 -16.57 -37.08
CA ASP A 209 -26.29 -17.89 -36.47
C ASP A 209 -25.44 -17.79 -35.21
N SER A 210 -26.09 -17.54 -34.09
CA SER A 210 -25.64 -17.86 -32.73
C SER A 210 -26.77 -17.45 -31.78
N GLY A 211 -27.13 -18.30 -30.82
CA GLY A 211 -28.04 -17.98 -29.71
C GLY A 211 -27.45 -16.95 -28.74
N GLY A 212 -26.96 -15.82 -29.27
CA GLY A 212 -26.24 -14.79 -28.53
C GLY A 212 -27.20 -13.88 -27.77
N ARG A 213 -27.01 -13.79 -26.46
CA ARG A 213 -27.67 -12.80 -25.60
C ARG A 213 -27.41 -11.38 -26.12
N PHE A 214 -28.45 -10.56 -26.18
CA PHE A 214 -28.32 -9.11 -26.39
C PHE A 214 -27.53 -8.50 -25.23
N ASN A 215 -26.54 -7.64 -25.48
CA ASN A 215 -25.68 -7.08 -24.43
C ASN A 215 -25.37 -5.60 -24.69
N PHE A 216 -25.84 -4.74 -23.78
CA PHE A 216 -25.57 -3.29 -23.76
C PHE A 216 -24.61 -2.87 -22.64
N ARG A 217 -24.22 -3.82 -21.78
CA ARG A 217 -23.48 -3.54 -20.53
C ARG A 217 -22.06 -3.07 -20.85
N GLY A 218 -21.63 -1.98 -20.23
CA GLY A 218 -20.26 -1.46 -20.36
C GLY A 218 -20.02 -0.57 -21.58
N ILE A 219 -20.99 -0.41 -22.49
CA ILE A 219 -20.80 0.36 -23.71
C ILE A 219 -20.62 1.85 -23.41
N ILE A 220 -21.42 2.40 -22.50
CA ILE A 220 -21.38 3.80 -22.10
C ILE A 220 -20.65 3.92 -20.76
N SER A 221 -20.97 3.07 -19.79
CA SER A 221 -20.44 3.16 -18.42
C SER A 221 -18.90 3.10 -18.32
N SER A 222 -18.22 2.47 -19.29
CA SER A 222 -16.76 2.42 -19.34
C SER A 222 -16.07 3.79 -19.50
N CYS A 223 -16.73 4.80 -20.07
CA CYS A 223 -16.12 6.13 -20.23
C CYS A 223 -15.95 6.89 -18.91
N PHE A 224 -16.63 6.48 -17.82
CA PHE A 224 -16.48 7.12 -16.50
C PHE A 224 -15.19 6.72 -15.78
N GLU A 225 -14.59 5.58 -16.15
CA GLU A 225 -13.44 5.01 -15.44
C GLU A 225 -12.19 5.91 -15.42
N PRO A 226 -11.76 6.54 -16.54
CA PRO A 226 -10.58 7.42 -16.55
C PRO A 226 -10.76 8.66 -15.67
N HIS A 227 -12.00 9.11 -15.47
CA HIS A 227 -12.31 10.29 -14.69
C HIS A 227 -12.58 9.98 -13.22
N LEU A 228 -12.91 8.75 -12.85
CA LEU A 228 -13.22 8.42 -11.46
C LEU A 228 -11.96 8.28 -10.58
N ILE A 229 -10.89 7.69 -11.12
CA ILE A 229 -9.68 7.35 -10.35
C ILE A 229 -8.92 8.59 -9.83
N PRO A 230 -8.63 9.62 -10.66
CA PRO A 230 -7.90 10.80 -10.18
C PRO A 230 -8.62 11.55 -9.06
N TYR A 231 -9.96 11.52 -9.06
CA TYR A 231 -10.76 12.17 -8.04
C TYR A 231 -10.73 11.41 -6.71
N ILE A 232 -10.82 10.08 -6.74
CA ILE A 232 -10.69 9.27 -5.53
C ILE A 232 -9.27 9.40 -4.96
N GLU A 233 -8.26 9.45 -5.83
CA GLU A 233 -6.88 9.72 -5.41
C GLU A 233 -6.73 11.09 -4.73
N GLU A 234 -7.31 12.14 -5.32
CA GLU A 234 -7.30 13.49 -4.73
C GLU A 234 -8.03 13.53 -3.37
N GLU A 235 -9.20 12.89 -3.24
CA GLU A 235 -9.96 12.78 -1.97
C GLU A 235 -9.14 12.05 -0.88
N LEU A 236 -8.50 10.92 -1.22
CA LEU A 236 -7.70 10.15 -0.27
C LEU A 236 -6.40 10.84 0.12
N MET A 237 -5.74 11.54 -0.81
CA MET A 237 -4.54 12.30 -0.50
C MET A 237 -4.85 13.51 0.40
N GLN A 238 -5.95 14.22 0.14
CA GLN A 238 -6.42 15.29 1.03
C GLN A 238 -6.78 14.75 2.42
N CYS A 239 -7.44 13.58 2.47
CA CYS A 239 -7.71 12.90 3.74
C CYS A 239 -6.41 12.55 4.48
N LEU A 240 -5.42 11.99 3.78
CA LEU A 240 -4.10 11.70 4.35
C LEU A 240 -3.44 12.96 4.93
N GLU A 241 -3.45 14.07 4.20
CA GLU A 241 -2.87 15.34 4.68
C GLU A 241 -3.60 15.83 5.92
N LYS A 242 -4.93 15.78 5.92
CA LYS A 242 -5.77 16.17 7.04
C LYS A 242 -5.48 15.33 8.28
N VAL A 243 -5.55 13.99 8.18
CA VAL A 243 -5.34 13.10 9.33
C VAL A 243 -3.93 13.21 9.91
N VAL A 244 -2.90 13.48 9.07
CA VAL A 244 -1.53 13.68 9.56
C VAL A 244 -1.34 15.04 10.23
N GLN A 245 -2.06 16.07 9.78
CA GLN A 245 -2.00 17.43 10.36
C GLN A 245 -2.80 17.55 11.66
N GLU A 246 -3.97 16.91 11.71
CA GLU A 246 -4.87 16.91 12.86
C GLU A 246 -4.46 15.90 13.93
N GLU A 247 -3.54 14.99 13.63
CA GLU A 247 -2.97 14.06 14.62
C GLU A 247 -2.33 14.85 15.75
N THR A 248 -2.93 14.74 16.93
CA THR A 248 -2.50 15.45 18.15
C THR A 248 -1.25 14.82 18.73
N TRP A 249 -0.94 13.57 18.36
CA TRP A 249 0.13 12.75 18.97
C TRP A 249 -0.05 12.62 20.48
N ASP A 250 -1.28 12.82 20.96
CA ASP A 250 -1.63 12.81 22.37
C ASP A 250 -2.13 11.43 22.79
N ILE A 251 -1.89 11.07 24.03
CA ILE A 251 -2.02 9.71 24.52
C ILE A 251 -3.39 9.56 25.17
N ASP A 252 -4.33 8.93 24.49
CA ASP A 252 -5.57 8.43 25.12
C ASP A 252 -5.27 7.13 25.88
N GLU A 253 -5.29 7.20 27.21
CA GLU A 253 -5.11 6.04 28.10
C GLU A 253 -6.23 4.99 27.95
N GLU A 254 -7.36 5.35 27.34
CA GLU A 254 -8.48 4.43 27.05
C GLU A 254 -8.29 3.63 25.74
N ASN A 255 -7.25 3.91 24.97
CA ASN A 255 -7.01 3.30 23.67
C ASN A 255 -6.37 1.90 23.82
N LEU A 256 -7.21 0.87 23.92
CA LEU A 256 -6.84 -0.53 24.19
C LEU A 256 -5.69 -1.11 23.33
N ASN A 257 -5.47 -0.60 22.12
CA ASN A 257 -4.43 -1.10 21.21
C ASN A 257 -3.19 -0.20 21.12
N ASN A 258 -3.16 0.96 21.79
CA ASN A 258 -2.05 1.93 21.72
C ASN A 258 -1.69 2.31 20.26
N ILE A 259 -2.72 2.47 19.40
CA ILE A 259 -2.60 2.80 17.97
C ILE A 259 -3.03 4.27 17.75
N LEU A 260 -2.35 4.99 16.86
CA LEU A 260 -2.68 6.36 16.44
C LEU A 260 -4.04 6.43 15.74
N SER A 261 -4.84 7.44 16.09
CA SER A 261 -6.12 7.77 15.45
C SER A 261 -5.99 7.92 13.93
N SER A 262 -4.96 8.62 13.45
CA SER A 262 -4.70 8.88 12.04
C SER A 262 -4.63 7.60 11.21
N SER A 263 -4.09 6.52 11.78
CA SER A 263 -4.00 5.23 11.08
C SER A 263 -5.38 4.59 10.89
N ARG A 264 -6.24 4.64 11.92
CA ARG A 264 -7.60 4.12 11.88
C ARG A 264 -8.47 4.93 10.92
N GLU A 265 -8.40 6.25 11.00
CA GLU A 265 -9.16 7.15 10.13
C GLU A 265 -8.77 6.98 8.66
N LEU A 266 -7.46 6.83 8.38
CA LEU A 266 -6.98 6.56 7.03
C LEU A 266 -7.55 5.24 6.48
N PHE A 267 -7.54 4.17 7.27
CA PHE A 267 -8.12 2.89 6.86
C PHE A 267 -9.65 2.94 6.74
N LEU A 268 -10.34 3.73 7.56
CA LEU A 268 -11.79 3.99 7.39
C LEU A 268 -12.07 4.72 6.06
N ALA A 269 -11.26 5.71 5.70
CA ALA A 269 -11.39 6.42 4.42
C ALA A 269 -11.10 5.52 3.21
N ILE A 270 -10.04 4.69 3.30
CA ILE A 270 -9.73 3.66 2.29
C ILE A 270 -10.88 2.68 2.17
N LYS A 271 -11.38 2.13 3.29
CA LYS A 271 -12.51 1.18 3.31
C LYS A 271 -13.77 1.79 2.71
N LYS A 272 -14.11 3.03 3.07
CA LYS A 272 -15.26 3.75 2.47
C LYS A 272 -15.09 3.92 0.97
N SER A 273 -13.88 4.21 0.49
CA SER A 273 -13.57 4.35 -0.94
C SER A 273 -13.62 3.01 -1.66
N TYR A 274 -13.13 1.95 -1.02
CA TYR A 274 -13.21 0.57 -1.50
C TYR A 274 -14.65 0.09 -1.60
N ASP A 275 -15.47 0.26 -0.56
CA ASP A 275 -16.87 -0.13 -0.51
C ASP A 275 -17.69 0.58 -1.60
N LYS A 276 -17.41 1.87 -1.84
CA LYS A 276 -18.01 2.63 -2.95
C LYS A 276 -17.65 2.01 -4.31
N CYS A 277 -16.39 1.62 -4.52
CA CYS A 277 -15.90 1.20 -5.83
C CYS A 277 -16.13 -0.27 -6.14
N LYS A 278 -16.06 -1.16 -5.14
CA LYS A 278 -16.39 -2.58 -5.28
C LYS A 278 -17.85 -2.80 -5.71
N ALA A 279 -18.73 -1.85 -5.37
CA ALA A 279 -20.11 -1.84 -5.80
C ALA A 279 -20.32 -1.44 -7.28
N LEU A 280 -19.30 -0.86 -7.94
CA LEU A 280 -19.42 -0.26 -9.27
C LEU A 280 -18.64 -1.00 -10.36
N THR A 281 -17.47 -1.54 -10.00
CA THR A 281 -16.51 -2.15 -10.94
C THR A 281 -15.63 -3.19 -10.23
N LYS A 282 -15.29 -4.27 -10.96
CA LYS A 282 -14.41 -5.36 -10.50
C LYS A 282 -13.16 -5.54 -11.39
N ASN A 283 -12.94 -4.63 -12.35
CA ASN A 283 -11.95 -4.82 -13.42
C ASN A 283 -10.76 -3.85 -13.24
N LEU A 284 -10.22 -3.32 -14.34
CA LEU A 284 -9.07 -2.40 -14.36
C LEU A 284 -9.23 -1.19 -13.41
N THR A 285 -10.45 -0.70 -13.19
CA THR A 285 -10.69 0.45 -12.30
C THR A 285 -10.48 0.11 -10.84
N LEU A 286 -10.96 -1.05 -10.38
CA LEU A 286 -10.69 -1.52 -9.02
C LEU A 286 -9.19 -1.78 -8.82
N PHE A 287 -8.52 -2.32 -9.84
CA PHE A 287 -7.07 -2.50 -9.83
C PHE A 287 -6.31 -1.18 -9.69
N LYS A 288 -6.66 -0.18 -10.51
CA LYS A 288 -6.03 1.15 -10.44
C LYS A 288 -6.31 1.85 -9.12
N LEU A 289 -7.50 1.67 -8.54
CA LEU A 289 -7.83 2.18 -7.22
C LEU A 289 -7.00 1.50 -6.13
N PHE A 290 -6.79 0.18 -6.22
CA PHE A 290 -5.89 -0.52 -5.32
C PHE A 290 -4.47 0.07 -5.37
N LYS A 291 -3.97 0.42 -6.56
CA LYS A 291 -2.70 1.16 -6.72
C LYS A 291 -2.70 2.55 -6.07
N VAL A 292 -3.86 3.22 -5.98
CA VAL A 292 -4.00 4.47 -5.20
C VAL A 292 -3.85 4.18 -3.70
N PHE A 293 -4.52 3.14 -3.18
CA PHE A 293 -4.41 2.76 -1.76
C PHE A 293 -2.97 2.46 -1.37
N GLN A 294 -2.24 1.72 -2.21
CA GLN A 294 -0.80 1.49 -2.02
C GLN A 294 -0.05 2.81 -1.87
N ARG A 295 -0.18 3.74 -2.83
CA ARG A 295 0.53 5.03 -2.81
C ARG A 295 0.22 5.86 -1.57
N VAL A 296 -1.05 5.91 -1.15
CA VAL A 296 -1.50 6.64 0.05
C VAL A 296 -0.88 6.03 1.32
N LEU A 297 -0.91 4.70 1.46
CA LEU A 297 -0.31 4.01 2.61
C LEU A 297 1.21 4.17 2.65
N GLN A 298 1.89 4.11 1.50
CA GLN A 298 3.33 4.37 1.43
C GLN A 298 3.68 5.82 1.80
N ALA A 299 2.85 6.79 1.39
CA ALA A 299 3.01 8.18 1.78
C ALA A 299 2.84 8.35 3.30
N TYR A 300 1.83 7.70 3.89
CA TYR A 300 1.65 7.67 5.35
C TYR A 300 2.87 7.10 6.08
N ALA A 301 3.37 5.93 5.65
CA ALA A 301 4.59 5.33 6.21
C ALA A 301 5.79 6.29 6.14
N THR A 302 5.93 7.03 5.03
CA THR A 302 6.99 8.03 4.85
C THR A 302 6.86 9.20 5.84
N LYS A 303 5.63 9.66 6.12
CA LYS A 303 5.38 10.70 7.13
C LYS A 303 5.76 10.23 8.54
N LEU A 304 5.37 9.01 8.92
CA LEU A 304 5.77 8.40 10.19
C LEU A 304 7.31 8.28 10.29
N PHE A 305 7.96 7.81 9.23
CA PHE A 305 9.41 7.69 9.18
C PHE A 305 10.13 9.05 9.35
N PHE A 306 9.62 10.10 8.71
CA PHE A 306 10.20 11.43 8.81
C PHE A 306 10.06 12.01 10.23
N LYS A 307 8.91 11.77 10.90
CA LYS A 307 8.72 12.17 12.31
C LYS A 307 9.76 11.57 13.24
N LEU A 308 10.13 10.30 13.03
CA LEU A 308 11.23 9.63 13.76
C LEU A 308 12.62 10.21 13.45
N SER A 309 12.77 10.92 12.33
CA SER A 309 14.04 11.46 11.84
C SER A 309 14.23 12.95 12.17
N THR A 310 13.17 13.68 12.53
CA THR A 310 13.23 15.11 12.92
C THR A 310 13.94 15.40 14.25
N GLY A 311 14.47 14.38 14.94
CA GLY A 311 15.53 14.55 15.93
C GLY A 311 16.86 14.93 15.27
N GLY A 312 17.02 16.24 15.04
CA GLY A 312 18.05 16.95 14.25
C GLY A 312 19.44 16.34 14.01
N THR A 313 19.96 16.69 12.84
CA THR A 313 21.37 16.80 12.42
C THR A 313 22.41 16.73 13.55
N HIS A 314 23.29 15.71 13.50
CA HIS A 314 24.62 15.67 14.11
C HIS A 314 24.85 16.53 15.38
N LYS A 315 24.17 16.19 16.49
CA LYS A 315 24.66 16.25 17.89
C LYS A 315 23.46 16.07 18.81
N GLN A 316 23.40 14.89 19.45
CA GLN A 316 22.51 14.55 20.56
C GLN A 316 21.00 14.67 20.27
N ILE A 317 20.39 13.57 19.83
CA ILE A 317 18.95 13.38 19.96
C ILE A 317 18.67 13.29 21.46
N LYS A 318 18.22 14.37 22.08
CA LYS A 318 17.58 14.31 23.40
C LYS A 318 16.19 13.73 23.17
N VAL A 319 16.07 12.41 23.22
CA VAL A 319 14.78 11.73 23.35
C VAL A 319 14.27 12.12 24.74
N SER A 320 13.35 13.09 24.79
CA SER A 320 12.65 13.45 26.01
C SER A 320 11.66 12.33 26.36
N GLY A 321 11.20 12.23 27.61
CA GLY A 321 10.27 11.17 28.03
C GLY A 321 8.90 11.20 27.31
N ILE A 322 8.54 12.31 26.67
CA ILE A 322 7.33 12.45 25.84
C ILE A 322 7.51 11.71 24.50
N ASP A 323 8.75 11.58 24.02
CA ASP A 323 9.06 10.94 22.74
C ASP A 323 8.95 9.41 22.81
N GLU A 324 9.21 8.77 23.96
CA GLU A 324 9.25 7.30 24.07
C GLU A 324 7.88 6.66 23.85
N ARG A 325 6.81 7.22 24.45
CA ARG A 325 5.44 6.71 24.28
C ARG A 325 4.93 6.91 22.87
N VAL A 326 5.15 8.10 22.29
CA VAL A 326 4.77 8.40 20.91
C VAL A 326 5.46 7.43 19.95
N ILE A 327 6.74 7.11 20.17
CA ILE A 327 7.46 6.13 19.35
C ILE A 327 6.84 4.73 19.48
N CYS A 328 6.39 4.31 20.67
CA CYS A 328 5.65 3.05 20.82
C CYS A 328 4.32 3.04 20.04
N TYR A 329 3.56 4.15 20.09
CA TYR A 329 2.33 4.28 19.28
C TYR A 329 2.62 4.21 17.79
N ILE A 330 3.75 4.77 17.33
CA ILE A 330 4.19 4.64 15.93
C ILE A 330 4.49 3.17 15.58
N VAL A 331 5.15 2.41 16.47
CA VAL A 331 5.40 0.96 16.26
C VAL A 331 4.08 0.21 16.09
N ASN A 332 3.16 0.38 17.04
CA ASN A 332 1.88 -0.33 17.02
C ASN A 332 1.01 0.06 15.83
N SER A 333 1.03 1.34 15.45
CA SER A 333 0.30 1.83 14.27
C SER A 333 0.89 1.30 12.97
N ALA A 334 2.22 1.25 12.86
CA ALA A 334 2.88 0.69 11.69
C ALA A 334 2.60 -0.83 11.56
N GLU A 335 2.58 -1.56 12.67
CA GLU A 335 2.19 -2.98 12.67
C GLU A 335 0.72 -3.17 12.28
N TYR A 336 -0.18 -2.35 12.84
CA TYR A 336 -1.58 -2.32 12.44
C TYR A 336 -1.73 -2.07 10.93
N CYS A 337 -1.06 -1.04 10.40
CA CYS A 337 -1.08 -0.75 8.97
C CYS A 337 -0.51 -1.90 8.12
N CYS A 338 0.57 -2.55 8.57
CA CYS A 338 1.18 -3.70 7.90
C CYS A 338 0.16 -4.85 7.77
N LYS A 339 -0.45 -5.24 8.88
CA LYS A 339 -1.46 -6.30 8.92
C LYS A 339 -2.70 -5.95 8.10
N THR A 340 -3.33 -4.80 8.37
CA THR A 340 -4.58 -4.40 7.72
C THR A 340 -4.40 -4.15 6.22
N SER A 341 -3.21 -3.72 5.77
CA SER A 341 -2.93 -3.65 4.33
C SER A 341 -2.91 -5.03 3.66
N GLY A 342 -2.38 -6.05 4.35
CA GLY A 342 -2.41 -7.44 3.89
C GLY A 342 -3.85 -7.97 3.80
N ASP A 343 -4.63 -7.78 4.87
CA ASP A 343 -6.05 -8.18 4.91
C ASP A 343 -6.85 -7.52 3.77
N LEU A 344 -6.57 -6.24 3.47
CA LEU A 344 -7.18 -5.51 2.36
C LEU A 344 -6.80 -6.12 0.99
N ALA A 345 -5.55 -6.54 0.80
CA ALA A 345 -5.12 -7.19 -0.44
C ALA A 345 -5.81 -8.54 -0.64
N GLU A 346 -5.94 -9.33 0.43
CA GLU A 346 -6.68 -10.60 0.39
C GLU A 346 -8.15 -10.35 0.01
N GLU A 347 -8.82 -9.39 0.67
CA GLU A 347 -10.21 -9.04 0.35
C GLU A 347 -10.36 -8.61 -1.11
N VAL A 348 -9.50 -7.73 -1.62
CA VAL A 348 -9.55 -7.24 -3.01
C VAL A 348 -9.31 -8.39 -4.00
N SER A 349 -8.37 -9.29 -3.73
CA SER A 349 -8.05 -10.44 -4.57
C SER A 349 -9.22 -11.41 -4.73
N THR A 350 -10.10 -11.53 -3.74
CA THR A 350 -11.31 -12.37 -3.86
C THR A 350 -12.38 -11.79 -4.78
N ILE A 351 -12.36 -10.48 -5.02
CA ILE A 351 -13.44 -9.75 -5.73
C ILE A 351 -13.01 -9.31 -7.13
N ILE A 352 -11.73 -9.02 -7.34
CA ILE A 352 -11.20 -8.53 -8.60
C ILE A 352 -11.19 -9.61 -9.68
N ASP A 353 -11.27 -9.20 -10.95
CA ASP A 353 -11.14 -10.11 -12.10
C ASP A 353 -9.80 -10.88 -12.02
N PRO A 354 -9.81 -12.23 -12.20
CA PRO A 354 -8.61 -13.07 -12.11
C PRO A 354 -7.43 -12.59 -12.95
N HIS A 355 -7.69 -11.90 -14.07
CA HIS A 355 -6.63 -11.34 -14.91
C HIS A 355 -5.75 -10.31 -14.18
N TYR A 356 -6.29 -9.63 -13.16
CA TYR A 356 -5.58 -8.61 -12.37
C TYR A 356 -5.18 -9.08 -10.97
N ALA A 357 -5.64 -10.26 -10.54
CA ALA A 357 -5.41 -10.79 -9.19
C ALA A 357 -3.91 -10.89 -8.85
N ASP A 358 -3.09 -11.35 -9.80
CA ASP A 358 -1.63 -11.45 -9.62
C ASP A 358 -0.93 -10.10 -9.34
N GLY A 359 -1.57 -8.97 -9.71
CA GLY A 359 -1.05 -7.63 -9.44
C GLY A 359 -1.50 -7.01 -8.11
N VAL A 360 -2.37 -7.70 -7.36
CA VAL A 360 -2.89 -7.28 -6.06
C VAL A 360 -1.93 -7.76 -4.97
N ASP A 361 -0.90 -6.96 -4.73
CA ASP A 361 0.13 -7.22 -3.74
C ASP A 361 0.32 -6.00 -2.83
N MET A 362 0.55 -6.22 -1.53
CA MET A 362 0.85 -5.17 -0.55
C MET A 362 2.26 -5.30 0.05
N SER A 363 3.09 -6.22 -0.45
CA SER A 363 4.42 -6.49 0.08
C SER A 363 5.29 -5.23 0.20
N GLU A 364 5.34 -4.39 -0.84
CA GLU A 364 6.11 -3.12 -0.77
C GLU A 364 5.59 -2.15 0.30
N VAL A 365 4.28 -2.14 0.56
CA VAL A 365 3.66 -1.30 1.59
C VAL A 365 4.02 -1.84 2.98
N GLN A 366 3.90 -3.16 3.16
CA GLN A 366 4.26 -3.88 4.38
C GLN A 366 5.75 -3.73 4.71
N ASP A 367 6.63 -3.80 3.70
CA ASP A 367 8.06 -3.57 3.85
C ASP A 367 8.36 -2.14 4.34
N LYS A 368 7.67 -1.12 3.80
CA LYS A 368 7.83 0.26 4.27
C LYS A 368 7.38 0.43 5.72
N PHE A 369 6.27 -0.18 6.14
CA PHE A 369 5.86 -0.15 7.54
C PHE A 369 6.82 -0.92 8.44
N SER A 370 7.36 -2.06 7.98
CA SER A 370 8.41 -2.82 8.69
C SER A 370 9.69 -2.00 8.89
N CYS A 371 10.06 -1.18 7.91
CA CYS A 371 11.15 -0.20 8.04
C CYS A 371 10.84 0.87 9.10
N VAL A 372 9.60 1.38 9.15
CA VAL A 372 9.16 2.33 10.19
C VAL A 372 9.28 1.70 11.58
N ILE A 373 8.79 0.48 11.77
CA ILE A 373 8.88 -0.27 13.03
C ILE A 373 10.33 -0.39 13.47
N THR A 374 11.21 -0.87 12.58
CA THR A 374 12.63 -1.05 12.88
C THR A 374 13.29 0.27 13.26
N LYS A 375 13.01 1.35 12.51
CA LYS A 375 13.53 2.69 12.79
C LYS A 375 13.04 3.22 14.15
N ALA A 376 11.78 3.02 14.48
CA ALA A 376 11.18 3.44 15.74
C ALA A 376 11.84 2.73 16.93
N LEU A 377 11.96 1.39 16.89
CA LEU A 377 12.61 0.60 17.93
C LEU A 377 14.08 1.00 18.13
N MET A 378 14.82 1.22 17.03
CA MET A 378 16.22 1.72 17.12
C MET A 378 16.30 3.14 17.70
N THR A 379 15.27 3.96 17.51
CA THR A 379 15.21 5.31 18.08
C THR A 379 14.97 5.25 19.59
N LEU A 380 14.16 4.31 20.09
CA LEU A 380 14.03 4.03 21.53
C LEU A 380 15.36 3.58 22.14
N VAL A 381 16.06 2.64 21.50
CA VAL A 381 17.38 2.18 21.96
C VAL A 381 18.36 3.35 22.02
N ARG A 382 18.39 4.19 20.97
CA ARG A 382 19.21 5.42 20.94
C ARG A 382 18.83 6.40 22.05
N GLY A 383 17.55 6.52 22.38
CA GLY A 383 17.07 7.35 23.47
C GLY A 383 17.68 6.94 24.81
N LEU A 384 17.58 5.65 25.17
CA LEU A 384 18.19 5.14 26.40
C LEU A 384 19.71 5.21 26.39
N GLU A 385 20.33 4.92 25.25
CA GLU A 385 21.77 5.09 25.06
C GLU A 385 22.25 6.48 25.48
N THR A 386 21.57 7.54 25.04
CA THR A 386 21.98 8.91 25.39
C THR A 386 21.87 9.20 26.89
N LYS A 387 20.94 8.53 27.60
CA LYS A 387 20.83 8.62 29.06
C LYS A 387 22.01 7.89 29.74
N PHE A 388 22.49 6.79 29.17
CA PHE A 388 23.66 6.07 29.69
C PHE A 388 24.98 6.83 29.53
N ASP A 389 25.07 7.80 28.61
CA ASP A 389 26.32 8.54 28.37
C ASP A 389 26.81 9.29 29.60
N THR A 390 25.91 9.81 30.44
CA THR A 390 26.25 10.45 31.72
C THR A 390 26.91 9.46 32.67
N GLU A 391 26.32 8.28 32.83
CA GLU A 391 26.84 7.23 33.71
C GLU A 391 28.18 6.66 33.21
N MET A 392 28.33 6.54 31.89
CA MET A 392 29.60 6.14 31.29
C MET A 392 30.70 7.20 31.51
N GLN A 393 30.35 8.49 31.52
CA GLN A 393 31.32 9.55 31.88
C GLN A 393 31.73 9.45 33.35
N GLU A 394 30.80 9.15 34.25
CA GLU A 394 31.12 8.93 35.68
C GLU A 394 32.05 7.72 35.87
N MET A 395 31.78 6.60 35.20
CA MET A 395 32.69 5.44 35.20
C MET A 395 34.13 5.82 34.79
N ALA A 396 34.29 6.67 33.78
CA ALA A 396 35.61 7.10 33.31
C ALA A 396 36.32 8.08 34.26
N ARG A 397 35.58 8.72 35.18
CA ARG A 397 36.11 9.65 36.20
C ARG A 397 36.58 8.94 37.47
N VAL A 398 36.14 7.70 37.70
CA VAL A 398 36.57 6.91 38.86
C VAL A 398 38.08 6.71 38.84
N SER A 399 38.72 6.94 39.98
CA SER A 399 40.18 6.76 40.18
C SER A 399 40.56 5.28 40.34
N TRP A 400 40.34 4.47 39.30
CA TRP A 400 40.57 3.02 39.30
C TRP A 400 41.99 2.58 39.65
N GLY A 401 42.99 3.46 39.53
CA GLY A 401 44.39 3.16 39.84
C GLY A 401 44.76 3.28 41.31
N THR A 402 43.95 3.98 42.11
CA THR A 402 44.21 4.25 43.54
C THR A 402 43.14 3.66 44.44
N LEU A 403 42.32 2.74 43.93
CA LEU A 403 41.27 2.10 44.71
C LEU A 403 41.90 1.12 45.72
N GLU A 404 41.68 1.35 47.02
CA GLU A 404 42.33 0.56 48.08
C GLU A 404 41.62 -0.76 48.38
N SER A 405 40.29 -0.77 48.29
CA SER A 405 39.45 -1.92 48.60
C SER A 405 38.31 -2.09 47.61
N VAL A 406 37.87 -3.34 47.46
CA VAL A 406 36.67 -3.71 46.71
C VAL A 406 35.44 -3.61 47.64
N GLY A 407 34.31 -3.12 47.13
CA GLY A 407 33.03 -3.05 47.83
C GLY A 407 31.89 -3.61 46.97
N ASP A 408 30.68 -3.10 47.19
CA ASP A 408 29.51 -3.37 46.33
C ASP A 408 29.69 -2.71 44.95
N HIS A 409 28.73 -2.89 44.04
CA HIS A 409 28.81 -2.29 42.70
C HIS A 409 28.84 -0.75 42.73
N SER A 410 29.53 -0.17 41.77
CA SER A 410 29.78 1.27 41.64
C SER A 410 28.51 2.10 41.39
N GLN A 411 28.56 3.40 41.73
CA GLN A 411 27.42 4.30 41.59
C GLN A 411 26.86 4.42 40.16
N TYR A 412 27.72 4.38 39.14
CA TYR A 412 27.26 4.44 37.74
C TYR A 412 26.38 3.24 37.35
N VAL A 413 26.58 2.08 38.00
CA VAL A 413 25.73 0.89 37.81
C VAL A 413 24.32 1.15 38.35
N ASN A 414 24.21 1.83 39.51
CA ASN A 414 22.93 2.24 40.08
C ASN A 414 22.21 3.29 39.22
N GLY A 415 22.96 4.23 38.62
CA GLY A 415 22.41 5.20 37.68
C GLY A 415 21.81 4.52 36.45
N ILE A 416 22.52 3.56 35.86
CA ILE A 416 22.03 2.75 34.74
C ILE A 416 20.78 1.94 35.14
N TYR A 417 20.81 1.28 36.30
CA TYR A 417 19.64 0.57 36.83
C TYR A 417 18.42 1.49 36.96
N THR A 418 18.59 2.70 37.47
CA THR A 418 17.51 3.67 37.65
C THR A 418 16.91 4.11 36.32
N ILE A 419 17.75 4.37 35.30
CA ILE A 419 17.30 4.71 33.94
C ILE A 419 16.44 3.58 33.37
N LEU A 420 16.92 2.33 33.49
CA LEU A 420 16.23 1.14 33.00
C LEU A 420 14.92 0.92 33.74
N LYS A 421 14.94 0.97 35.08
CA LYS A 421 13.76 0.79 35.94
C LYS A 421 12.64 1.79 35.64
N ASN A 422 12.99 3.02 35.24
CA ASN A 422 12.00 4.04 34.93
C ASN A 422 11.42 3.92 33.51
N SER A 423 12.23 3.47 32.55
CA SER A 423 11.84 3.50 31.12
C SER A 423 11.28 2.16 30.65
N VAL A 424 11.88 1.04 31.05
CA VAL A 424 11.53 -0.31 30.57
C VAL A 424 10.07 -0.68 30.84
N PRO A 425 9.50 -0.49 32.05
CA PRO A 425 8.11 -0.88 32.30
C PRO A 425 7.11 -0.17 31.39
N VAL A 426 7.32 1.12 31.12
CA VAL A 426 6.47 1.92 30.22
C VAL A 426 6.54 1.37 28.79
N LEU A 427 7.73 0.99 28.32
CA LEU A 427 7.90 0.41 26.99
C LEU A 427 7.30 -0.99 26.89
N GLY A 428 7.43 -1.81 27.94
CA GLY A 428 6.86 -3.16 28.00
C GLY A 428 5.33 -3.17 28.02
N GLU A 429 4.72 -2.19 28.68
CA GLU A 429 3.26 -2.03 28.69
C GLU A 429 2.71 -1.60 27.32
N LEU A 430 3.45 -0.76 26.58
CA LEU A 430 2.99 -0.21 25.30
C LEU A 430 3.33 -1.07 24.09
N LEU A 431 4.41 -1.87 24.13
CA LEU A 431 4.85 -2.69 23.00
C LEU A 431 4.33 -4.13 23.11
N THR A 432 4.15 -4.77 21.95
CA THR A 432 3.87 -6.21 21.90
C THR A 432 5.10 -7.02 22.35
N PRO A 433 4.92 -8.26 22.84
CA PRO A 433 6.03 -9.10 23.31
C PRO A 433 7.15 -9.30 22.28
N VAL A 434 6.80 -9.39 21.00
CA VAL A 434 7.76 -9.58 19.90
C VAL A 434 8.66 -8.36 19.74
N TYR A 435 8.08 -7.16 19.72
CA TYR A 435 8.85 -5.92 19.57
C TYR A 435 9.59 -5.53 20.84
N PHE A 436 9.00 -5.80 22.00
CA PHE A 436 9.66 -5.58 23.27
C PHE A 436 10.89 -6.49 23.42
N GLN A 437 10.79 -7.77 23.08
CA GLN A 437 11.95 -8.67 23.06
C GLN A 437 13.05 -8.17 22.11
N PHE A 438 12.69 -7.81 20.87
CA PHE A 438 13.66 -7.26 19.91
C PHE A 438 14.33 -5.98 20.45
N PHE A 439 13.56 -5.09 21.07
CA PHE A 439 14.08 -3.90 21.73
C PHE A 439 15.09 -4.24 22.83
N LEU A 440 14.76 -5.19 23.73
CA LEU A 440 15.64 -5.62 24.81
C LEU A 440 16.96 -6.21 24.30
N GLU A 441 16.91 -7.05 23.28
CA GLU A 441 18.12 -7.62 22.67
C GLU A 441 19.05 -6.53 22.10
N LYS A 442 18.46 -5.52 21.44
CA LYS A 442 19.22 -4.40 20.87
C LYS A 442 19.76 -3.46 21.93
N LEU A 443 18.99 -3.22 23.00
CA LEU A 443 19.42 -2.46 24.16
C LEU A 443 20.60 -3.13 24.87
N ALA A 444 20.50 -4.44 25.15
CA ALA A 444 21.56 -5.21 25.78
C ALA A 444 22.85 -5.23 24.93
N SER A 445 22.71 -5.40 23.61
CA SER A 445 23.85 -5.36 22.70
C SER A 445 24.53 -3.99 22.67
N SER A 446 23.75 -2.91 22.64
CA SER A 446 24.28 -1.55 22.66
C SER A 446 24.97 -1.21 23.98
N LEU A 447 24.33 -1.53 25.11
CA LEU A 447 24.89 -1.28 26.43
C LEU A 447 26.18 -2.08 26.65
N GLY A 448 26.21 -3.36 26.29
CA GLY A 448 27.40 -4.21 26.40
C GLY A 448 28.58 -3.67 25.58
N LEU A 449 28.34 -3.26 24.34
CA LEU A 449 29.37 -2.66 23.48
C LEU A 449 29.88 -1.33 24.05
N ARG A 450 28.98 -0.48 24.55
CA ARG A 450 29.33 0.82 25.13
C ARG A 450 30.12 0.67 26.43
N PHE A 451 29.69 -0.24 27.31
CA PHE A 451 30.39 -0.58 28.54
C PHE A 451 31.81 -1.06 28.25
N TYR A 452 31.95 -2.03 27.34
CA TYR A 452 33.25 -2.53 26.88
C TYR A 452 34.16 -1.40 26.36
N ALA A 453 33.65 -0.54 25.48
CA ALA A 453 34.43 0.58 24.94
C ALA A 453 34.85 1.58 26.04
N ASN A 454 34.01 1.78 27.05
CA ASN A 454 34.26 2.74 28.12
C ASN A 454 35.34 2.27 29.11
N ILE A 455 35.57 0.96 29.25
CA ILE A 455 36.70 0.41 30.01
C ILE A 455 38.02 0.98 29.49
N PHE A 456 38.21 1.05 28.16
CA PHE A 456 39.44 1.58 27.55
C PHE A 456 39.59 3.10 27.71
N ARG A 457 38.54 3.81 28.13
CA ARG A 457 38.61 5.25 28.43
C ARG A 457 39.07 5.51 29.87
N CYS A 458 39.09 4.49 30.72
CA CYS A 458 39.62 4.55 32.07
C CYS A 458 41.16 4.59 32.00
N LYS A 459 41.79 5.59 32.63
CA LYS A 459 43.23 5.88 32.42
C LYS A 459 44.19 4.81 32.95
N LYS A 460 44.07 4.48 34.24
CA LYS A 460 44.90 3.49 34.92
C LYS A 460 43.99 2.64 35.78
N ILE A 461 44.09 1.32 35.64
CA ILE A 461 43.29 0.35 36.38
C ILE A 461 44.25 -0.49 37.20
N SER A 462 44.14 -0.45 38.54
CA SER A 462 44.89 -1.33 39.42
C SER A 462 44.27 -2.73 39.46
N GLU A 463 44.92 -3.68 40.10
CA GLU A 463 44.34 -5.00 40.35
C GLU A 463 43.01 -4.93 41.13
N THR A 464 42.99 -4.12 42.19
CA THR A 464 41.79 -3.86 43.00
C THR A 464 40.69 -3.15 42.18
N GLY A 465 41.08 -2.20 41.32
CA GLY A 465 40.16 -1.56 40.38
C GLY A 465 39.56 -2.54 39.37
N ALA A 466 40.37 -3.44 38.81
CA ALA A 466 39.90 -4.49 37.91
C ALA A 466 38.93 -5.46 38.59
N GLN A 467 39.21 -5.83 39.85
CA GLN A 467 38.29 -6.64 40.66
C GLN A 467 36.95 -5.93 40.90
N GLN A 468 36.96 -4.63 41.22
CA GLN A 468 35.73 -3.86 41.37
C GLN A 468 34.93 -3.76 40.07
N MET A 469 35.59 -3.49 38.93
CA MET A 469 34.93 -3.44 37.62
C MET A 469 34.36 -4.80 37.19
N LEU A 470 34.93 -5.92 37.65
CA LEU A 470 34.36 -7.25 37.44
C LEU A 470 33.04 -7.42 38.19
N LEU A 471 32.95 -6.95 39.45
CA LEU A 471 31.68 -6.94 40.18
C LEU A 471 30.65 -6.03 39.50
N ASP A 472 31.09 -4.87 38.99
CA ASP A 472 30.21 -3.97 38.24
C ASP A 472 29.69 -4.62 36.95
N THR A 473 30.54 -5.42 36.27
CA THR A 473 30.16 -6.19 35.08
C THR A 473 29.10 -7.24 35.41
N GLN A 474 29.27 -7.97 36.52
CA GLN A 474 28.31 -8.96 37.00
C GLN A 474 26.98 -8.30 37.42
N ALA A 475 27.04 -7.16 38.11
CA ALA A 475 25.86 -6.40 38.48
C ALA A 475 25.10 -5.92 37.23
N MET A 476 25.80 -5.46 36.20
CA MET A 476 25.20 -5.06 34.92
C MET A 476 24.53 -6.23 34.20
N GLU A 477 25.18 -7.41 34.18
CA GLU A 477 24.59 -8.63 33.64
C GLU A 477 23.30 -8.99 34.38
N MET A 478 23.33 -8.98 35.70
CA MET A 478 22.15 -9.27 36.54
C MET A 478 21.02 -8.26 36.32
N ILE A 479 21.33 -6.98 36.14
CA ILE A 479 20.32 -5.96 35.80
C ILE A 479 19.66 -6.32 34.47
N LEU A 480 20.44 -6.61 33.43
CA LEU A 480 19.92 -6.96 32.10
C LEU A 480 19.10 -8.25 32.11
N LEU A 481 19.48 -9.25 32.92
CA LEU A 481 18.75 -10.51 33.07
C LEU A 481 17.42 -10.35 33.83
N ASN A 482 17.34 -9.38 34.75
CA ASN A 482 16.14 -9.11 35.53
C ASN A 482 15.20 -8.09 34.85
N ILE A 483 15.61 -7.48 33.73
CA ILE A 483 14.75 -6.54 32.99
C ILE A 483 13.48 -7.20 32.44
N PRO A 484 13.54 -8.38 31.78
CA PRO A 484 12.33 -9.05 31.31
C PRO A 484 11.32 -9.37 32.42
N SER A 485 11.76 -9.59 33.66
CA SER A 485 10.89 -9.86 34.81
C SER A 485 10.34 -8.60 35.48
N LEU A 486 10.84 -7.41 35.12
CA LEU A 486 10.18 -6.13 35.45
C LEU A 486 8.92 -5.92 34.61
N ASP A 487 8.76 -6.66 33.52
CA ASP A 487 7.58 -6.67 32.68
C ASP A 487 6.82 -8.01 32.83
N ARG A 488 5.49 -7.98 32.72
CA ARG A 488 4.62 -9.15 32.91
C ARG A 488 4.60 -10.09 31.70
N GLN A 489 5.37 -9.79 30.65
CA GLN A 489 5.35 -10.51 29.38
C GLN A 489 6.41 -11.63 29.34
N THR A 490 6.01 -12.81 28.86
CA THR A 490 6.84 -14.01 28.81
C THR A 490 7.84 -13.96 27.65
N VAL A 491 8.98 -13.29 27.84
CA VAL A 491 10.14 -13.44 26.95
C VAL A 491 10.74 -14.85 27.14
N SER A 492 11.26 -15.47 26.08
CA SER A 492 11.99 -16.74 26.18
C SER A 492 13.27 -16.56 27.01
N ALA A 493 13.15 -16.80 28.32
CA ALA A 493 14.16 -16.45 29.32
C ALA A 493 15.53 -17.12 29.07
N ALA A 494 15.53 -18.34 28.53
CA ALA A 494 16.77 -19.10 28.29
C ALA A 494 17.62 -18.49 27.16
N SER A 495 17.01 -18.20 26.01
CA SER A 495 17.73 -17.65 24.84
C SER A 495 18.25 -16.23 25.11
N TYR A 496 17.43 -15.40 25.79
CA TYR A 496 17.85 -14.06 26.18
C TYR A 496 18.96 -14.08 27.23
N SER A 497 18.95 -15.03 28.18
CA SER A 497 20.00 -15.16 29.19
C SER A 497 21.37 -15.46 28.57
N GLU A 498 21.43 -16.41 27.64
CA GLU A 498 22.67 -16.73 26.91
C GLU A 498 23.15 -15.54 26.07
N PHE A 499 22.22 -14.81 25.45
CA PHE A 499 22.53 -13.62 24.69
C PHE A 499 23.15 -12.52 25.55
N VAL A 500 22.56 -12.19 26.71
CA VAL A 500 23.08 -11.17 27.64
C VAL A 500 24.49 -11.52 28.12
N LYS A 501 24.71 -12.77 28.55
CA LYS A 501 26.03 -13.29 28.94
C LYS A 501 27.07 -13.07 27.83
N ARG A 502 26.69 -13.38 26.59
CA ARG A 502 27.57 -13.17 25.43
C ARG A 502 27.91 -11.69 25.24
N GLN A 503 26.97 -10.76 25.41
CA GLN A 503 27.25 -9.33 25.28
C GLN A 503 28.24 -8.83 26.34
N MET A 504 28.17 -9.36 27.58
CA MET A 504 29.04 -8.94 28.68
C MET A 504 30.42 -9.63 28.70
N SER A 505 30.53 -10.82 28.09
CA SER A 505 31.73 -11.67 28.12
C SER A 505 33.04 -10.98 27.71
N ARG A 506 32.98 -10.05 26.75
CA ARG A 506 34.18 -9.32 26.27
C ARG A 506 34.73 -8.36 27.31
N ALA A 507 33.86 -7.67 28.04
CA ALA A 507 34.24 -6.79 29.14
C ALA A 507 34.85 -7.60 30.29
N GLU A 508 34.18 -8.70 30.64
CA GLU A 508 34.65 -9.63 31.67
C GLU A 508 36.03 -10.22 31.34
N ALA A 509 36.25 -10.67 30.10
CA ALA A 509 37.52 -11.25 29.66
C ALA A 509 38.69 -10.25 29.76
N VAL A 510 38.47 -9.00 29.33
CA VAL A 510 39.50 -7.94 29.41
C VAL A 510 39.85 -7.63 30.87
N LEU A 511 38.84 -7.50 31.73
CA LEU A 511 39.05 -7.19 33.15
C LEU A 511 39.70 -8.35 33.91
N LYS A 512 39.33 -9.60 33.62
CA LYS A 512 40.00 -10.80 34.16
C LYS A 512 41.49 -10.81 33.81
N GLY A 513 41.84 -10.47 32.57
CA GLY A 513 43.24 -10.37 32.11
C GLY A 513 44.11 -9.35 32.86
N LEU A 514 43.49 -8.37 33.54
CA LEU A 514 44.20 -7.36 34.33
C LEU A 514 44.49 -7.82 35.78
N THR A 515 43.93 -8.95 36.21
CA THR A 515 44.15 -9.49 37.56
C THR A 515 45.46 -10.27 37.64
N LYS A 516 46.18 -10.19 38.77
CA LYS A 516 47.45 -10.92 38.92
C LYS A 516 47.26 -12.43 38.85
N ALA A 517 46.13 -12.95 39.34
CA ALA A 517 45.81 -14.37 39.26
C ALA A 517 45.84 -14.87 37.80
N THR A 518 45.25 -14.11 36.87
CA THR A 518 45.27 -14.45 35.44
C THR A 518 46.63 -14.19 34.82
N GLN A 519 47.32 -13.11 35.16
CA GLN A 519 48.67 -12.84 34.67
C GLN A 519 49.67 -13.92 35.10
N GLN A 520 49.57 -14.39 36.34
CA GLN A 520 50.39 -15.47 36.89
C GLN A 520 50.05 -16.81 36.23
N SER A 521 48.76 -17.11 36.01
CA SER A 521 48.36 -18.31 35.25
C SER A 521 48.91 -18.31 33.82
N ILE A 522 48.87 -17.17 33.13
CA ILE A 522 49.45 -17.04 31.78
C ILE A 522 50.97 -17.21 31.84
N LEU A 523 51.62 -16.65 32.85
CA LEU A 523 53.06 -16.79 33.07
C LEU A 523 53.44 -18.26 33.33
N ASP A 524 52.65 -18.95 34.15
CA ASP A 524 52.86 -20.35 34.50
C ASP A 524 52.62 -21.28 33.30
N ASP A 525 51.61 -20.99 32.48
CA ASP A 525 51.33 -21.74 31.25
C ASP A 525 52.40 -21.48 30.17
N PHE A 526 52.88 -20.23 30.04
CA PHE A 526 54.04 -19.91 29.21
C PHE A 526 55.28 -20.65 29.69
N ASN A 527 55.57 -20.65 30.99
CA ASN A 527 56.71 -21.35 31.56
C ASN A 527 56.62 -22.89 31.41
N LYS A 528 55.41 -23.46 31.38
CA LYS A 528 55.18 -24.89 31.11
C LYS A 528 55.38 -25.27 29.64
N HIS A 529 55.05 -24.37 28.71
CA HIS A 529 55.07 -24.66 27.27
C HIS A 529 56.23 -24.00 26.52
N ALA A 530 57.01 -23.13 27.17
CA ALA A 530 58.27 -22.64 26.65
C ALA A 530 59.24 -23.83 26.54
N PRO A 531 59.70 -24.20 25.33
CA PRO A 531 60.73 -25.22 25.21
C PRO A 531 61.93 -24.78 26.05
N ARG A 532 62.54 -25.71 26.80
CA ARG A 532 63.74 -25.47 27.60
C ARG A 532 64.81 -24.79 26.74
N ILE A 533 64.87 -23.47 26.74
CA ILE A 533 66.04 -22.73 26.31
C ILE A 533 67.01 -22.82 27.49
N THR A 534 67.74 -23.92 27.55
CA THR A 534 68.99 -23.99 28.29
C THR A 534 69.88 -22.86 27.78
N GLN A 535 70.13 -21.85 28.62
CA GLN A 535 71.29 -20.99 28.44
C GLN A 535 72.53 -21.91 28.37
N PRO A 536 73.41 -21.80 27.36
CA PRO A 536 74.68 -22.49 27.40
C PRO A 536 75.51 -21.93 28.56
N LEU A 537 75.99 -22.82 29.42
CA LEU A 537 77.08 -22.53 30.36
C LEU A 537 78.26 -21.95 29.58
N VAL A 538 78.61 -20.68 29.84
CA VAL A 538 79.88 -20.11 29.39
C VAL A 538 80.98 -20.77 30.21
N ALA A 539 81.74 -21.65 29.56
CA ALA A 539 82.94 -22.25 30.10
C ALA A 539 84.01 -21.18 30.36
N ALA A 540 84.77 -21.39 31.44
CA ALA A 540 85.82 -20.51 31.92
C ALA A 540 86.94 -20.30 30.91
N GLU A 541 87.33 -19.04 30.68
CA GLU A 541 88.72 -18.68 30.43
C GLU A 541 88.98 -17.26 30.95
N ASN A 542 89.78 -17.19 32.01
CA ASN A 542 90.26 -15.96 32.65
C ASN A 542 91.75 -15.82 32.28
N PRO A 543 92.17 -14.84 31.48
CA PRO A 543 93.52 -14.30 31.59
C PRO A 543 93.47 -13.08 32.52
N GLN A 544 94.23 -13.12 33.61
CA GLN A 544 94.31 -12.04 34.59
C GLN A 544 94.71 -10.69 33.95
N PRO A 545 94.12 -9.56 34.38
CA PRO A 545 94.64 -8.23 34.07
C PRO A 545 95.74 -7.82 35.07
N VAL A 546 96.90 -7.43 34.53
CA VAL A 546 98.01 -6.75 35.23
C VAL A 546 97.55 -5.35 35.69
N PRO A 547 97.95 -4.85 36.88
CA PRO A 547 97.56 -3.51 37.35
C PRO A 547 98.45 -2.41 36.76
N ILE A 548 97.86 -1.32 36.27
CA ILE A 548 98.56 -0.09 35.83
C ILE A 548 97.89 1.14 36.49
N PRO A 549 98.65 2.19 36.90
CA PRO A 549 98.27 3.17 37.93
C PRO A 549 97.38 4.34 37.42
N PRO A 550 96.88 5.23 38.31
CA PRO A 550 95.91 6.27 37.94
C PRO A 550 96.56 7.42 37.18
N ALA A 551 95.86 7.93 36.16
CA ALA A 551 96.23 9.11 35.39
C ALA A 551 95.44 10.37 35.85
N PRO A 552 96.03 11.58 35.75
CA PRO A 552 95.59 12.81 36.43
C PRO A 552 94.49 13.58 35.68
N PRO A 553 93.88 14.62 36.30
CA PRO A 553 92.76 15.35 35.72
C PRO A 553 93.22 16.52 34.83
N SER A 554 92.47 16.81 33.76
CA SER A 554 92.60 18.04 32.95
C SER A 554 91.22 18.36 32.35
N GLU A 555 90.52 19.34 32.91
CA GLU A 555 90.49 20.76 32.50
C GLU A 555 89.46 21.08 31.39
N ILE A 556 88.36 21.69 31.88
CA ILE A 556 87.55 22.79 31.33
C ILE A 556 87.88 23.23 29.90
N THR A 557 86.87 23.24 29.02
CA THR A 557 86.65 24.35 28.09
C THR A 557 85.15 24.48 27.77
N ILE A 558 84.55 25.59 28.21
CA ILE A 558 83.26 26.12 27.75
C ILE A 558 83.53 26.94 26.49
N ARG A 559 82.75 26.77 25.41
CA ARG A 559 82.48 27.87 24.46
C ARG A 559 81.09 27.78 23.83
N LEU A 560 80.29 28.76 24.25
CA LEU A 560 79.22 29.53 23.59
C LEU A 560 78.08 28.79 22.87
#